data_AF-A0A933BGM7-F1
#
_entry.id   AF-A0A933BGM7-F1
#
_cell.length_a   1.000
_cell.length_b   1.000
_cell.length_c   1.000
_cell.angle_alpha   90.00
_cell.angle_beta   90.00
_cell.angle_gamma   90.00
#
_symmetry.space_group_name_H-M   'P 1'
#
loop_
_entity.id
_entity.type
_entity.pdbx_description
1 polymer ?
#
loop_
_entity_poly.entity_id
_entity_poly.type
_entity_poly.pdbx_seq_one_letter_code
_entity_poly.pdbx_strand_id
1 'polypeptide(L)'
;MSDVIKKQVESNYKAFEQKLPDLLATYRGKFALMRDGQIIEFFDTARDAYIAGTKLFDKDRLFSVQEVIETPIDLGFFSHALPERQI
;
A
#
# COMPACT_ATOMS: atom_id res chain seq x y z
N MET A 1 -18.01 -0.92 -12.64
CA MET A 1 -17.35 0.00 -11.68
C MET A 1 -16.09 -0.60 -11.05
N SER A 2 -15.82 -1.91 -11.19
CA SER A 2 -14.67 -2.60 -10.57
C SER A 2 -13.34 -2.46 -11.35
N ASP A 3 -13.39 -2.30 -12.67
CA ASP A 3 -12.21 -2.27 -13.54
C ASP A 3 -11.34 -1.02 -13.38
N VAL A 4 -11.96 0.13 -13.09
CA VAL A 4 -11.25 1.41 -12.96
C VAL A 4 -10.34 1.40 -11.72
N ILE A 5 -10.85 0.88 -10.60
CA ILE A 5 -10.08 0.76 -9.37
C ILE A 5 -8.94 -0.25 -9.55
N LYS A 6 -9.20 -1.41 -10.18
CA LYS A 6 -8.15 -2.40 -10.47
C LYS A 6 -7.01 -1.79 -11.30
N LYS A 7 -7.35 -1.09 -12.38
CA LYS A 7 -6.36 -0.47 -13.27
C LYS A 7 -5.53 0.60 -12.55
N GLN A 8 -6.15 1.36 -11.65
CA GLN A 8 -5.43 2.36 -10.85
C GLN A 8 -4.52 1.73 -9.82
N VAL A 9 -4.96 0.66 -9.15
CA VAL A 9 -4.12 -0.12 -8.23
C VAL A 9 -2.94 -0.75 -8.97
N GLU A 10 -3.15 -1.36 -10.14
CA GLU A 10 -2.06 -1.92 -10.96
C GLU A 10 -1.07 -0.86 -11.42
N SER A 11 -1.57 0.31 -11.84
CA SER A 11 -0.71 1.42 -12.26
C SER A 11 0.12 1.96 -11.09
N ASN A 12 -0.49 2.10 -9.91
CA ASN A 12 0.21 2.51 -8.70
C ASN A 12 1.24 1.47 -8.29
N TYR A 13 0.88 0.18 -8.34
CA TYR A 13 1.76 -0.93 -8.01
C TYR A 13 2.98 -0.97 -8.94
N LYS A 14 2.81 -0.86 -10.26
CA LYS A 14 3.93 -0.81 -11.21
C LYS A 14 4.86 0.37 -10.98
N ALA A 15 4.30 1.56 -10.71
CA ALA A 15 5.11 2.75 -10.41
C ALA A 15 5.85 2.61 -9.08
N PHE A 16 5.26 1.91 -8.10
CA PHE A 16 5.88 1.57 -6.83
C PHE A 16 7.05 0.59 -7.03
N GLU A 17 6.84 -0.50 -7.77
CA GLU A 17 7.88 -1.51 -8.04
C GLU A 17 9.12 -0.91 -8.69
N GLN A 18 8.94 0.03 -9.63
CA GLN A 18 10.07 0.73 -10.26
C GLN A 18 10.88 1.58 -9.26
N LYS A 19 10.24 2.10 -8.21
CA LYS A 19 10.87 2.93 -7.18
C LYS A 19 11.31 2.13 -5.97
N LEU A 20 10.78 0.92 -5.80
CA LEU A 20 11.00 0.05 -4.64
C LEU A 20 12.49 -0.12 -4.28
N PRO A 21 13.44 -0.33 -5.23
CA PRO A 21 14.85 -0.45 -4.88
C PRO A 21 15.40 0.77 -4.14
N ASP A 22 15.07 1.98 -4.60
CA ASP A 22 15.48 3.23 -3.96
C ASP A 22 14.75 3.47 -2.64
N LEU A 23 13.47 3.10 -2.57
CA LEU A 23 12.66 3.25 -1.36
C LEU A 23 13.12 2.30 -0.25
N LEU A 24 13.57 1.10 -0.59
CA LEU A 24 14.07 0.14 0.40
C LEU A 24 15.36 0.61 1.08
N ALA A 25 16.16 1.45 0.41
CA ALA A 25 17.37 2.01 1.02
C ALA A 25 17.06 3.03 2.13
N THR A 26 15.93 3.75 2.03
CA THR A 26 15.65 4.94 2.88
C THR A 26 14.38 4.80 3.73
N TYR A 27 13.36 4.11 3.22
CA TYR A 27 12.01 4.06 3.79
C TYR A 27 11.54 2.63 4.09
N ARG A 28 12.47 1.68 4.23
CA ARG A 28 12.15 0.29 4.60
C ARG A 28 11.26 0.22 5.85
N GLY A 29 10.19 -0.56 5.77
CA GLY A 29 9.22 -0.76 6.85
C GLY A 29 8.21 0.39 7.02
N LYS A 30 8.25 1.41 6.15
CA LYS A 30 7.24 2.47 6.10
C LYS A 30 6.15 2.16 5.08
N PHE A 31 5.05 2.90 5.17
CA PHE A 31 3.89 2.79 4.31
C PHE A 31 3.83 3.98 3.36
N ALA A 32 3.94 3.72 2.06
CA ALA A 32 3.80 4.72 1.02
C ALA A 32 2.32 4.91 0.66
N LEU A 33 1.83 6.14 0.77
CA LEU A 33 0.54 6.54 0.22
C LEU A 33 0.74 6.88 -1.25
N MET A 34 0.04 6.16 -2.12
CA MET A 34 0.11 6.33 -3.56
C MET A 34 -1.22 6.76 -4.17
N ARG A 35 -1.13 7.65 -5.15
CA ARG A 35 -2.24 8.10 -5.97
C ARG A 35 -1.74 8.37 -7.38
N ASP A 36 -2.45 7.87 -8.39
CA ASP A 36 -2.17 8.11 -9.81
C ASP A 36 -0.70 7.86 -10.23
N GLY A 37 -0.09 6.79 -9.71
CA GLY A 37 1.30 6.41 -9.99
C GLY A 37 2.36 7.25 -9.25
N GLN A 38 1.93 8.13 -8.34
CA GLN A 38 2.82 8.99 -7.56
C GLN A 38 2.78 8.62 -6.09
N ILE A 39 3.93 8.79 -5.42
CA ILE A 39 4.02 8.65 -3.97
C ILE A 39 3.76 10.02 -3.40
N ILE A 40 2.71 10.12 -2.61
CA ILE A 40 2.28 11.35 -1.96
C ILE A 40 3.10 11.56 -0.69
N GLU A 41 3.18 10.54 0.16
CA GLU A 41 3.87 10.62 1.44
C GLU A 41 4.20 9.23 2.00
N PHE A 42 5.11 9.16 2.97
CA PHE A 42 5.47 7.95 3.70
C PHE A 42 5.07 8.06 5.17
N PHE A 43 4.53 6.98 5.71
CA PHE A 43 4.03 6.92 7.08
C PHE A 43 4.68 5.75 7.83
N ASP A 44 4.75 5.85 9.16
CA ASP A 44 5.26 4.76 9.99
C ASP A 44 4.25 3.61 10.17
N THR A 45 2.96 3.88 9.99
CA THR A 45 1.91 2.87 10.15
C THR A 45 0.92 2.87 8.97
N ALA A 46 0.40 1.69 8.63
CA ALA A 46 -0.66 1.54 7.63
C ALA A 46 -1.90 2.37 7.98
N ARG A 47 -2.20 2.49 9.28
CA ARG A 47 -3.33 3.25 9.80
C ARG A 47 -3.18 4.73 9.50
N ASP A 48 -2.01 5.31 9.73
CA ASP A 48 -1.77 6.72 9.46
C ASP A 48 -1.83 7.02 7.96
N ALA A 49 -1.23 6.16 7.12
CA ALA A 49 -1.32 6.28 5.68
C ALA A 49 -2.77 6.21 5.18
N TYR A 50 -3.57 5.31 5.76
CA TYR A 50 -4.98 5.19 5.40
C TYR A 50 -5.80 6.41 5.85
N ILE A 51 -5.64 6.87 7.09
CA ILE A 51 -6.34 8.05 7.61
C ILE A 51 -5.97 9.29 6.78
N ALA A 52 -4.68 9.46 6.47
CA ALA A 52 -4.20 10.54 5.62
C ALA A 52 -4.80 10.44 4.21
N GLY A 53 -4.78 9.26 3.59
CA GLY A 53 -5.39 9.02 2.28
C GLY A 53 -6.88 9.31 2.26
N THR A 54 -7.62 8.86 3.28
CA THR A 54 -9.06 9.16 3.41
C THR A 54 -9.31 10.66 3.60
N LYS A 55 -8.51 11.36 4.42
CA LYS A 55 -8.67 12.81 4.63
C LYS A 55 -8.30 13.63 3.38
N LEU A 56 -7.21 13.28 2.71
CA LEU A 56 -6.72 13.96 1.52
C LEU A 56 -7.62 13.70 0.31
N PHE A 57 -8.17 12.49 0.22
CA PHE A 57 -8.91 11.99 -0.95
C PHE A 57 -10.32 11.54 -0.61
N ASP A 58 -10.99 12.24 0.31
CA ASP A 58 -12.33 11.91 0.82
C ASP A 58 -13.40 11.84 -0.29
N LYS A 59 -13.24 12.69 -1.32
CA LYS A 59 -14.18 12.79 -2.45
C LYS A 59 -14.22 11.55 -3.35
N ASP A 60 -13.04 11.02 -3.68
CA ASP A 60 -12.91 9.97 -4.70
C ASP A 60 -12.49 8.62 -4.10
N ARG A 61 -11.83 8.66 -2.93
CA ARG A 61 -11.21 7.49 -2.25
C ARG A 61 -10.31 6.65 -3.15
N LEU A 62 -9.75 7.28 -4.19
CA LEU A 62 -8.83 6.67 -5.15
C LEU A 62 -7.39 6.84 -4.67
N PHE A 63 -6.97 5.96 -3.77
CA PHE A 63 -5.60 5.87 -3.31
C PHE A 63 -5.25 4.43 -2.95
N SER A 64 -3.95 4.13 -2.89
CA SER A 64 -3.42 2.84 -2.46
C SER A 64 -2.35 3.05 -1.40
N VAL A 65 -2.38 2.26 -0.34
CA VAL A 65 -1.32 2.22 0.67
C VAL A 65 -0.50 0.98 0.42
N GLN A 66 0.82 1.14 0.30
CA GLN A 66 1.76 0.06 0.00
C GLN A 66 2.89 0.06 1.02
N GLU A 67 3.20 -1.10 1.59
CA GLU A 67 4.32 -1.24 2.52
C GLU A 67 5.64 -1.35 1.76
N VAL A 68 6.67 -0.64 2.21
CA VAL A 68 8.01 -0.63 1.62
C VAL A 68 8.84 -1.76 2.25
N ILE A 69 8.68 -2.98 1.74
CA ILE A 69 9.38 -4.18 2.22
C ILE A 69 9.98 -4.99 1.06
N GLU A 70 11.12 -5.63 1.31
CA GLU A 70 11.88 -6.40 0.31
C GLU A 70 11.15 -7.65 -0.17
N THR A 71 10.34 -8.23 0.71
CA THR A 71 9.50 -9.36 0.38
C THR A 71 8.15 -8.82 -0.08
N PRO A 72 7.74 -9.01 -1.35
CA PRO A 72 6.34 -8.82 -1.69
C PRO A 72 5.56 -9.76 -0.76
N ILE A 73 4.85 -9.20 0.21
CA ILE A 73 3.85 -9.98 0.93
C ILE A 73 2.85 -10.33 -0.15
N ASP A 74 2.81 -11.61 -0.52
CA ASP A 74 1.78 -12.15 -1.36
C ASP A 74 0.45 -11.89 -0.64
N LEU A 75 -0.25 -10.83 -1.05
CA LEU A 75 -1.54 -10.41 -0.50
C LEU A 75 -2.63 -11.49 -0.71
N GLY A 76 -2.30 -12.64 -1.29
CA GLY A 76 -3.12 -13.87 -1.32
C GLY A 76 -3.06 -14.73 -0.06
N PHE A 77 -2.16 -14.49 0.90
CA PHE A 77 -1.92 -15.41 2.04
C PHE A 77 -2.40 -14.95 3.42
N PHE A 78 -3.12 -13.83 3.55
CA PHE A 78 -3.76 -13.46 4.83
C PHE A 78 -5.04 -14.25 5.15
N SER A 79 -5.33 -15.36 4.44
CA SER A 79 -6.47 -16.23 4.75
C SER A 79 -6.20 -17.26 5.87
N HIS A 80 -4.98 -17.39 6.43
CA HIS A 80 -4.66 -18.52 7.32
C HIS A 80 -3.78 -18.27 8.55
N ALA A 81 -3.60 -17.02 9.03
CA ALA A 81 -2.82 -16.77 10.25
C ALA A 81 -3.69 -16.26 11.41
N LEU A 82 -4.70 -17.04 11.80
CA LEU A 82 -5.08 -17.13 13.21
C LEU A 82 -4.35 -18.36 13.77
N PRO A 83 -3.42 -18.23 14.73
CA PRO A 83 -3.04 -19.40 15.51
C PRO A 83 -4.28 -19.80 16.31
N GLU A 84 -4.86 -20.95 15.98
CA GLU A 84 -5.78 -21.65 16.87
C GLU A 84 -5.07 -21.81 18.22
N ARG A 85 -5.47 -20.99 19.18
CA ARG A 85 -5.04 -21.17 20.56
C ARG A 85 -5.82 -22.36 21.11
N GLN A 86 -5.24 -23.55 20.98
CA GLN A 86 -5.64 -24.69 21.80
C GLN A 86 -5.50 -24.30 23.28
N ILE A 87 -6.64 -24.32 23.97
CA ILE A 87 -6.72 -24.59 25.41
C ILE A 87 -7.71 -25.72 25.63
#